data_AF-A0A0A1HAS7-F1
#
_entry.id   AF-A0A0A1HAS7-F1
#
_cell.length_a   1.000
_cell.length_b   1.000
_cell.length_c   1.000
_cell.angle_alpha   90.00
_cell.angle_beta   90.00
_cell.angle_gamma   90.00
#
_symmetry.space_group_name_H-M   'P 1'
#
loop_
_entity.id
_entity.type
_entity.pdbx_description
1 polymer ?
#
loop_
_entity_poly.entity_id
_entity_poly.type
_entity_poly.pdbx_seq_one_letter_code
_entity_poly.pdbx_strand_id
1 'polypeptide(L)'
;LGHDIEAAWLINRTVDILGDGNLSAKIGRITEEMASEVYKVAFDGKSIPAEGQDSVVKEDRVWWVQAEGINGFLDAYERHPEKKEYLEAARALWDYIKEFVTDKRPGSEWFWYVDKNGVPAKDEPIVEPWKCPYHNG
;
A
#
# COMPACT_ATOMS: atom_id res chain seq x y z
N LEU A 1 -0.92 -3.51 8.45
CA LEU A 1 -0.18 -2.50 7.65
C LEU A 1 -0.69 -2.45 6.22
N GLY A 2 -0.38 -3.44 5.37
CA GLY A 2 -0.96 -3.51 4.01
C GLY A 2 -2.49 -3.63 3.98
N HIS A 3 -3.04 -4.56 4.76
CA HIS A 3 -4.50 -4.71 4.88
C HIS A 3 -5.18 -3.46 5.48
N ASP A 4 -4.50 -2.70 6.34
CA ASP A 4 -5.11 -1.52 6.97
C ASP A 4 -5.28 -0.41 5.93
N ILE A 5 -4.25 -0.15 5.13
CA ILE A 5 -4.31 0.87 4.08
C ILE A 5 -5.24 0.46 2.94
N GLU A 6 -5.27 -0.84 2.59
CA GLU A 6 -6.22 -1.41 1.62
C GLU A 6 -7.67 -1.25 2.09
N ALA A 7 -7.94 -1.66 3.33
CA ALA A 7 -9.27 -1.56 3.92
C ALA A 7 -9.73 -0.10 3.98
N ALA A 8 -8.85 0.85 4.29
CA ALA A 8 -9.19 2.26 4.36
C ALA A 8 -9.80 2.77 3.04
N TRP A 9 -9.12 2.55 1.91
CA TRP A 9 -9.60 3.05 0.61
C TRP A 9 -10.78 2.23 0.06
N LEU A 10 -10.83 0.92 0.31
CA LEU A 10 -11.98 0.08 -0.10
C LEU A 10 -13.26 0.44 0.66
N ILE A 11 -13.16 0.72 1.95
CA ILE A 11 -14.28 1.17 2.77
C ILE A 11 -14.76 2.54 2.27
N ASN A 12 -13.84 3.47 2.03
CA ASN A 12 -14.14 4.78 1.46
C ASN A 12 -14.87 4.66 0.12
N ARG A 13 -14.35 3.84 -0.79
CA ARG A 13 -14.98 3.55 -2.08
C ARG A 13 -16.39 2.97 -1.92
N THR A 14 -16.57 2.05 -0.97
CA THR A 14 -17.87 1.44 -0.68
C THR A 14 -18.88 2.50 -0.24
N VAL A 15 -18.48 3.40 0.66
CA VAL A 15 -19.37 4.43 1.18
C VAL A 15 -19.69 5.48 0.11
N ASP A 16 -18.74 5.82 -0.77
CA ASP A 16 -19.00 6.70 -1.92
C ASP A 16 -20.07 6.13 -2.86
N ILE A 17 -20.05 4.80 -3.08
CA ILE A 17 -21.05 4.10 -3.90
C ILE A 17 -22.44 4.13 -3.23
N LEU A 18 -22.51 4.00 -1.91
CA LEU A 18 -23.77 4.02 -1.16
C LEU A 18 -24.42 5.42 -1.14
N GLY A 19 -23.62 6.49 -1.24
CA GLY A 19 -24.12 7.87 -1.32
C GLY A 19 -24.78 8.39 -0.02
N ASP A 20 -24.57 7.72 1.11
CA ASP A 20 -25.08 8.14 2.42
C ASP A 20 -24.07 9.06 3.12
N GLY A 21 -24.33 10.36 3.09
CA GLY A 21 -23.43 11.37 3.68
C GLY A 21 -23.22 11.23 5.20
N ASN A 22 -24.17 10.66 5.94
CA ASN A 22 -23.97 10.40 7.38
C ASN A 22 -23.00 9.24 7.58
N LEU A 23 -23.12 8.20 6.76
CA LEU A 23 -22.17 7.09 6.76
C LEU A 23 -20.78 7.56 6.32
N SER A 24 -20.69 8.38 5.27
CA SER A 24 -19.43 9.00 4.82
C SER A 24 -18.74 9.76 5.94
N ALA A 25 -19.47 10.60 6.69
CA ALA A 25 -18.89 11.38 7.76
C ALA A 25 -18.41 10.52 8.95
N LYS A 26 -19.15 9.45 9.28
CA LYS A 26 -18.81 8.56 10.39
C LYS A 26 -17.62 7.67 10.04
N ILE A 27 -17.66 7.05 8.88
CA ILE A 27 -16.64 6.09 8.42
C ILE A 27 -15.37 6.80 7.96
N GLY A 28 -15.50 7.96 7.32
CA GLY A 28 -14.36 8.75 6.83
C GLY A 28 -13.33 9.05 7.92
N ARG A 29 -13.78 9.32 9.15
CA ARG A 29 -12.88 9.52 10.31
C ARG A 29 -12.07 8.28 10.64
N ILE A 30 -12.69 7.10 10.57
CA ILE A 30 -12.02 5.81 10.87
C ILE A 30 -10.97 5.52 9.79
N THR A 31 -11.33 5.66 8.51
CA THR A 31 -10.41 5.42 7.41
C THR A 31 -9.28 6.45 7.37
N GLU A 32 -9.54 7.69 7.77
CA GLU A 32 -8.52 8.74 7.92
C GLU A 32 -7.52 8.38 9.01
N GLU A 33 -8.00 7.93 10.18
CA GLU A 33 -7.13 7.46 11.27
C GLU A 33 -6.29 6.25 10.82
N MET A 34 -6.89 5.28 10.11
CA MET A 34 -6.15 4.12 9.57
C MET A 34 -5.02 4.54 8.62
N ALA A 35 -5.31 5.40 7.63
CA ALA A 35 -4.31 5.89 6.69
C ALA A 35 -3.21 6.71 7.39
N SER A 36 -3.60 7.55 8.35
CA SER A 36 -2.68 8.33 9.19
C SER A 36 -1.74 7.43 9.99
N GLU A 37 -2.23 6.37 10.63
CA GLU A 37 -1.39 5.48 11.42
C GLU A 37 -0.44 4.65 10.54
N VAL A 38 -0.89 4.20 9.36
CA VAL A 38 0.02 3.56 8.39
C VAL A 38 1.13 4.53 7.97
N TYR A 39 0.80 5.78 7.66
CA TYR A 39 1.80 6.80 7.31
C TYR A 39 2.82 7.03 8.44
N LYS A 40 2.36 7.16 9.69
CA LYS A 40 3.24 7.49 10.82
C LYS A 40 4.13 6.32 11.27
N VAL A 41 3.58 5.11 11.25
CA VAL A 41 4.20 3.95 11.92
C VAL A 41 4.88 3.01 10.93
N ALA A 42 4.34 2.89 9.72
CA ALA A 42 4.79 1.88 8.75
C ALA A 42 5.55 2.45 7.56
N PHE A 43 5.18 3.63 7.09
CA PHE A 43 5.86 4.25 5.95
C PHE A 43 7.24 4.78 6.36
N ASP A 44 8.30 4.21 5.79
CA ASP A 44 9.69 4.56 6.12
C ASP A 44 10.27 5.69 5.24
N GLY A 45 9.39 6.41 4.52
CA GLY A 45 9.76 7.44 3.56
C GLY A 45 9.90 6.93 2.12
N LYS A 46 9.92 5.60 1.91
CA LYS A 46 10.01 4.99 0.57
C LYS A 46 9.14 3.75 0.38
N SER A 47 8.87 2.99 1.43
CA SER A 47 8.23 1.67 1.38
C SER A 47 7.44 1.38 2.65
N ILE A 48 6.64 0.31 2.61
CA ILE A 48 5.86 -0.19 3.74
C ILE A 48 6.27 -1.65 4.03
N PRO A 49 6.62 -2.03 5.26
CA PRO A 49 6.91 -3.42 5.62
C PRO A 49 5.66 -4.30 5.53
N ALA A 50 5.85 -5.60 5.35
CA ALA A 50 4.76 -6.55 5.14
C ALA A 50 3.71 -6.48 6.24
N GLU A 51 4.13 -6.65 7.49
CA GLU A 51 3.26 -6.75 8.66
C GLU A 51 3.99 -6.29 9.93
N GLY A 52 3.22 -5.87 10.94
CA GLY A 52 3.71 -5.62 12.30
C GLY A 52 2.75 -6.22 13.32
N GLN A 53 3.26 -7.01 14.27
CA GLN A 53 2.50 -7.61 15.36
C GLN A 53 3.32 -7.60 16.65
N ASP A 54 2.75 -7.11 17.75
CA ASP A 54 3.34 -7.18 19.10
C ASP A 54 4.82 -6.73 19.17
N SER A 55 5.13 -5.59 18.53
CA SER A 55 6.49 -5.01 18.40
C SER A 55 7.46 -5.76 17.47
N VAL A 56 7.02 -6.83 16.83
CA VAL A 56 7.78 -7.54 15.79
C VAL A 56 7.30 -7.07 14.42
N VAL A 57 8.21 -6.54 13.62
CA VAL A 57 7.94 -6.10 12.25
C VAL A 57 8.54 -7.12 11.28
N LYS A 58 7.72 -7.64 10.36
CA LYS A 58 8.21 -8.37 9.19
C LYS A 58 8.72 -7.36 8.18
N GLU A 59 10.02 -7.20 8.13
CA GLU A 59 10.68 -6.17 7.33
C GLU A 59 10.72 -6.50 5.82
N ASP A 60 10.10 -7.55 5.32
CA ASP A 60 10.03 -7.75 3.87
C ASP A 60 9.09 -6.74 3.23
N ARG A 61 9.38 -6.30 2.00
CA ARG A 61 8.51 -5.39 1.24
C ARG A 61 7.79 -6.20 0.17
N VAL A 62 6.58 -6.63 0.52
CA VAL A 62 5.73 -7.47 -0.31
C VAL A 62 5.04 -6.62 -1.37
N TRP A 63 4.95 -7.13 -2.61
CA TRP A 63 4.50 -6.39 -3.80
C TRP A 63 3.14 -5.70 -3.59
N TRP A 64 2.14 -6.45 -3.10
CA TRP A 64 0.77 -5.96 -2.98
C TRP A 64 0.66 -4.88 -1.91
N VAL A 65 1.43 -4.99 -0.82
CA VAL A 65 1.46 -3.98 0.24
C VAL A 65 1.90 -2.62 -0.32
N GLN A 66 2.86 -2.61 -1.24
CA GLN A 66 3.32 -1.37 -1.86
C GLN A 66 2.26 -0.79 -2.79
N ALA A 67 1.59 -1.65 -3.57
CA ALA A 67 0.51 -1.23 -4.47
C ALA A 67 -0.67 -0.62 -3.70
N GLU A 68 -1.12 -1.28 -2.64
CA GLU A 68 -2.22 -0.78 -1.80
C GLU A 68 -1.84 0.49 -1.02
N GLY A 69 -0.55 0.63 -0.70
CA GLY A 69 -0.01 1.88 -0.15
C GLY A 69 -0.20 3.06 -1.10
N ILE A 70 0.00 2.88 -2.41
CA ILE A 70 -0.25 3.94 -3.41
C ILE A 70 -1.74 4.29 -3.40
N ASN A 71 -2.62 3.30 -3.52
CA ASN A 71 -4.06 3.52 -3.58
C ASN A 71 -4.57 4.26 -2.33
N GLY A 72 -4.20 3.80 -1.13
CA GLY A 72 -4.69 4.42 0.09
C GLY A 72 -4.11 5.80 0.38
N PHE A 73 -2.85 6.07 0.01
CA PHE A 73 -2.32 7.42 0.14
C PHE A 73 -2.90 8.38 -0.91
N LEU A 74 -3.21 7.91 -2.12
CA LEU A 74 -3.92 8.73 -3.10
C LEU A 74 -5.35 9.02 -2.65
N ASP A 75 -6.11 8.03 -2.17
CA ASP A 75 -7.47 8.24 -1.61
C ASP A 75 -7.43 9.23 -0.43
N ALA A 76 -6.44 9.09 0.48
CA ALA A 76 -6.27 10.03 1.59
C ALA A 76 -5.95 11.46 1.11
N TYR A 77 -5.15 11.61 0.06
CA TYR A 77 -4.84 12.92 -0.54
C TYR A 77 -6.05 13.52 -1.27
N GLU A 78 -6.80 12.73 -2.03
CA GLU A 78 -8.00 13.21 -2.74
C GLU A 78 -9.07 13.73 -1.76
N ARG A 79 -9.17 13.10 -0.59
CA ARG A 79 -10.07 13.53 0.50
C ARG A 79 -9.55 14.73 1.28
N HIS A 80 -8.23 14.87 1.37
CA HIS A 80 -7.54 15.94 2.11
C HIS A 80 -6.39 16.56 1.30
N PRO A 81 -6.69 17.38 0.26
CA PRO A 81 -5.66 17.91 -0.65
C PRO A 81 -4.62 18.83 0.02
N GLU A 82 -4.90 19.31 1.23
CA GLU A 82 -3.97 20.05 2.07
C GLU A 82 -2.85 19.18 2.65
N LYS A 83 -3.09 17.86 2.83
CA LYS A 83 -2.13 16.88 3.37
C LYS A 83 -1.23 16.32 2.27
N LYS A 84 -0.35 17.19 1.74
CA LYS A 84 0.53 16.88 0.61
C LYS A 84 1.47 15.70 0.87
N GLU A 85 1.76 15.39 2.14
CA GLU A 85 2.58 14.26 2.54
C GLU A 85 2.08 12.91 2.00
N TYR A 86 0.77 12.74 1.82
CA TYR A 86 0.21 11.51 1.24
C TYR A 86 0.49 11.39 -0.25
N LEU A 87 0.40 12.50 -1.00
CA LEU A 87 0.79 12.50 -2.41
C LEU A 87 2.27 12.19 -2.58
N GLU A 88 3.13 12.76 -1.72
CA GLU A 88 4.57 12.46 -1.74
C GLU A 88 4.86 11.01 -1.33
N ALA A 89 4.11 10.44 -0.38
CA ALA A 89 4.24 9.02 -0.01
C ALA A 89 3.85 8.09 -1.16
N ALA A 90 2.73 8.36 -1.85
CA ALA A 90 2.32 7.60 -3.03
C ALA A 90 3.39 7.66 -4.14
N ARG A 91 3.99 8.83 -4.38
CA ARG A 91 5.10 9.00 -5.34
C ARG A 91 6.33 8.19 -4.93
N ALA A 92 6.71 8.26 -3.66
CA ALA A 92 7.85 7.52 -3.13
C ALA A 92 7.66 6.00 -3.23
N LEU A 93 6.45 5.50 -2.96
CA LEU A 93 6.10 4.09 -3.15
C LEU A 93 6.20 3.67 -4.62
N TRP A 94 5.71 4.51 -5.53
CA TRP A 94 5.84 4.24 -6.96
C TRP A 94 7.30 4.20 -7.42
N ASP A 95 8.12 5.14 -6.94
CA ASP A 95 9.55 5.14 -7.21
C ASP A 95 10.24 3.89 -6.63
N TYR A 96 9.85 3.45 -5.44
CA TYR A 96 10.34 2.22 -4.82
C TYR A 96 9.95 0.97 -5.62
N ILE A 97 8.69 0.89 -6.08
CA ILE A 97 8.21 -0.24 -6.88
C ILE A 97 9.00 -0.36 -8.18
N LYS A 98 9.21 0.74 -8.90
CA LYS A 98 9.98 0.74 -10.15
C LYS A 98 11.43 0.29 -9.92
N GLU A 99 12.03 0.71 -8.82
CA GLU A 99 13.45 0.45 -8.60
C GLU A 99 13.73 -0.94 -8.04
N PHE A 100 12.94 -1.39 -7.07
CA PHE A 100 13.24 -2.61 -6.30
C PHE A 100 12.26 -3.76 -6.58
N VAL A 101 10.97 -3.47 -6.70
CA VAL A 101 9.93 -4.51 -6.79
C VAL A 101 9.76 -5.02 -8.23
N THR A 102 9.96 -4.16 -9.22
CA THR A 102 9.83 -4.52 -10.64
C THR A 102 11.01 -5.38 -11.10
N ASP A 103 10.74 -6.59 -11.57
CA ASP A 103 11.78 -7.43 -12.17
C ASP A 103 12.16 -6.90 -13.56
N LYS A 104 13.42 -6.52 -13.71
CA LYS A 104 13.96 -5.94 -14.95
C LYS A 104 14.29 -6.99 -16.03
N ARG A 105 14.04 -8.29 -15.76
CA ARG A 105 14.24 -9.38 -16.74
C ARG A 105 13.17 -9.33 -17.86
N PRO A 106 13.52 -9.66 -19.12
CA PRO A 106 12.55 -9.74 -20.20
C PRO A 106 11.44 -10.77 -19.94
N GLY A 107 10.18 -10.38 -20.12
CA GLY A 107 9.03 -11.25 -19.93
C GLY A 107 8.65 -11.52 -18.46
N SER A 108 9.28 -10.82 -17.51
CA SER A 108 8.93 -10.89 -16.10
C SER A 108 7.83 -9.89 -15.70
N GLU A 109 7.48 -9.94 -14.42
CA GLU A 109 6.53 -9.08 -13.70
C GLU A 109 7.21 -8.72 -12.35
N TRP A 110 6.53 -8.08 -11.40
CA TRP A 110 7.06 -7.79 -10.07
C TRP A 110 7.51 -9.04 -9.30
N PHE A 111 8.55 -8.90 -8.48
CA PHE A 111 8.94 -9.90 -7.50
C PHE A 111 7.86 -10.06 -6.43
N TRP A 112 7.84 -11.21 -5.74
CA TRP A 112 6.97 -11.40 -4.59
C TRP A 112 7.29 -10.41 -3.46
N TYR A 113 8.55 -10.39 -3.06
CA TYR A 113 9.02 -9.42 -2.10
C TYR A 113 10.46 -9.08 -2.39
N VAL A 114 10.88 -7.95 -1.86
CA VAL A 114 12.27 -7.62 -1.63
C VAL A 114 12.52 -7.59 -0.13
N ASP A 115 13.70 -8.02 0.29
CA ASP A 115 14.09 -7.87 1.69
C ASP A 115 14.24 -6.38 2.05
N LYS A 116 14.51 -6.09 3.32
CA LYS A 116 14.72 -4.71 3.79
C LYS A 116 15.86 -3.95 3.13
N ASN A 117 16.80 -4.67 2.51
CA ASN A 117 17.95 -4.10 1.81
C ASN A 117 17.66 -3.92 0.31
N GLY A 118 16.47 -4.27 -0.17
CA GLY A 118 16.08 -4.20 -1.56
C GLY A 118 16.58 -5.39 -2.39
N VAL A 119 16.96 -6.51 -1.76
CA VAL A 119 17.34 -7.73 -2.46
C VAL A 119 16.08 -8.55 -2.79
N PRO A 120 15.80 -8.85 -4.07
CA PRO A 120 14.60 -9.58 -4.46
C PRO A 120 14.66 -11.06 -4.07
N ALA A 121 13.51 -11.60 -3.68
CA ALA A 121 13.32 -13.02 -3.47
C ALA A 121 13.32 -13.77 -4.81
N LYS A 122 14.47 -14.33 -5.18
CA LYS A 122 14.68 -14.98 -6.49
C LYS A 122 14.05 -16.37 -6.63
N ASP A 123 13.80 -17.01 -5.50
CA ASP A 123 13.26 -18.37 -5.44
C ASP A 123 11.72 -18.39 -5.35
N GLU A 124 11.09 -17.22 -5.16
CA GLU A 124 9.63 -17.10 -5.16
C GLU A 124 9.07 -17.06 -6.59
N PRO A 125 7.91 -17.69 -6.83
CA PRO A 125 7.26 -17.67 -8.12
C PRO A 125 6.74 -16.27 -8.47
N ILE A 126 6.77 -15.93 -9.76
CA ILE A 126 6.19 -14.68 -10.27
C ILE A 126 4.66 -14.79 -10.37
N VAL A 127 4.12 -15.99 -10.58
CA VAL A 127 2.68 -16.25 -10.68
C VAL A 127 2.37 -17.52 -9.91
N GLU A 128 1.45 -17.43 -8.96
CA GLU A 128 0.90 -18.57 -8.21
C GLU A 128 -0.44 -18.16 -7.54
N PRO A 129 -1.17 -19.06 -6.86
CA PRO A 129 -2.53 -18.77 -6.37
C PRO A 129 -2.72 -17.50 -5.53
N TRP A 130 -1.70 -17.04 -4.80
CA TRP A 130 -1.74 -15.81 -4.00
C TRP A 130 -1.00 -14.63 -4.66
N LYS A 131 -0.32 -14.82 -5.79
CA LYS A 131 0.27 -13.74 -6.60
C LYS A 131 -0.34 -13.67 -7.99
N CYS A 132 -1.21 -12.69 -8.17
CA CYS A 132 -2.04 -12.49 -9.35
C CYS A 132 -2.00 -11.02 -9.81
N PRO A 133 -2.52 -10.70 -11.01
CA PRO A 133 -2.48 -9.35 -11.57
C PRO A 133 -3.53 -8.39 -10.98
N TYR A 134 -4.10 -8.70 -9.81
CA TYR A 134 -5.19 -7.92 -9.20
C TYR A 134 -4.67 -6.65 -8.53
N HIS A 135 -3.71 -6.78 -7.60
CA HIS A 135 -3.25 -5.65 -6.79
C HIS A 135 -2.40 -4.64 -7.57
N ASN A 136 -1.74 -5.08 -8.64
CA ASN A 136 -0.81 -4.29 -9.45
C ASN A 136 -1.34 -3.92 -10.85
N GLY A 137 -2.56 -4.34 -11.20
CA GLY A 137 -3.18 -4.09 -12.51
C GLY A 137 -3.96 -2.79 -12.55
#